data_AF-A0A9P9YTL7-F1
#
_entry.id   AF-A0A9P9YTL7-F1
#
_cell.length_a   1.000
_cell.length_b   1.000
_cell.length_c   1.000
_cell.angle_alpha   90.00
_cell.angle_beta   90.00
_cell.angle_gamma   90.00
#
_symmetry.space_group_name_H-M   'P 1'
#
loop_
_entity.id
_entity.type
_entity.pdbx_description
1 polymer ?
#
loop_
_entity_poly.entity_id
_entity_poly.type
_entity_poly.pdbx_seq_one_letter_code
_entity_poly.pdbx_strand_id
1 'polypeptide(L)'
;MSKGASQPWQEVLEETLRDGRLDGSALREYFAPLEEWLRQENLRTNEYVGWNYDGDYCKRSIETAGLQIFGGYYNGGMGLGSSIYLYSLTLLTSSFLSLQFF
;
A
#
# COMPACT_ATOMS: atom_id res chain seq x y z
N MET A 1 -4.32 18.38 36.68
CA MET A 1 -3.14 18.83 35.89
C MET A 1 -2.05 19.44 36.77
N SER A 2 -1.76 18.86 37.94
CA SER A 2 -0.75 19.42 38.87
C SER A 2 0.68 18.96 38.60
N LYS A 3 0.86 17.80 37.94
CA LYS A 3 2.19 17.19 37.69
C LYS A 3 3.04 17.96 36.66
N GLY A 4 2.43 18.76 35.76
CA GLY A 4 3.16 19.54 34.76
C GLY A 4 4.21 18.70 34.00
N ALA A 5 5.45 19.19 33.96
CA ALA A 5 6.61 18.47 33.41
C ALA A 5 7.51 17.83 34.49
N SER A 6 7.05 17.75 35.75
CA SER A 6 7.87 17.21 36.85
C SER A 6 7.95 15.68 36.89
N GLN A 7 7.14 14.99 36.08
CA GLN A 7 7.13 13.54 35.95
C GLN A 7 7.10 13.14 34.46
N PRO A 8 7.63 11.96 34.09
CA PRO A 8 7.47 11.42 32.75
C PRO A 8 5.98 11.32 32.37
N TRP A 9 5.64 11.72 31.14
CA TRP A 9 4.26 11.78 30.70
C TRP A 9 3.55 10.41 30.72
N GLN A 10 4.31 9.33 30.53
CA GLN A 10 3.78 7.96 30.59
C GLN A 10 3.28 7.60 32.00
N GLU A 11 3.99 8.02 33.05
CA GLU A 11 3.58 7.75 34.43
C GLU A 11 2.28 8.49 34.77
N VAL A 12 2.18 9.75 34.33
CA VAL A 12 0.96 10.55 34.50
C VAL A 12 -0.21 9.96 33.72
N LEU A 13 0.05 9.41 32.53
CA LEU A 13 -0.95 8.74 31.71
C LEU A 13 -1.42 7.44 32.36
N GLU A 14 -0.50 6.61 32.87
CA GLU A 14 -0.79 5.38 33.61
C GLU A 14 -1.63 5.67 34.87
N GLU A 15 -1.30 6.70 35.65
CA GLU A 15 -2.08 7.10 36.82
C GLU A 15 -3.54 7.45 36.45
N THR A 16 -3.77 7.99 35.25
CA THR A 16 -5.08 8.51 34.81
C THR A 16 -5.91 7.47 34.06
N LEU A 17 -5.29 6.77 33.11
CA LEU A 17 -5.94 5.84 32.20
C LEU A 17 -5.70 4.36 32.55
N ARG A 18 -4.84 4.09 33.55
CA ARG A 18 -4.35 2.73 33.89
C ARG A 18 -3.61 2.06 32.73
N ASP A 19 -3.11 2.89 31.82
CA ASP A 19 -2.23 2.53 30.73
C ASP A 19 -1.28 3.70 30.45
N GLY A 20 0.02 3.44 30.52
CA GLY A 20 1.10 4.40 30.26
C GLY A 20 1.45 4.52 28.78
N ARG A 21 0.78 3.75 27.91
CA ARG A 21 0.95 3.81 26.45
C ARG A 21 -0.10 4.73 25.84
N LEU A 22 0.32 5.44 24.79
CA LEU A 22 -0.62 6.19 23.97
C LEU A 22 -1.40 5.23 23.05
N ASP A 23 -2.71 5.21 23.19
CA ASP A 23 -3.63 4.42 22.35
C ASP A 23 -4.53 5.33 21.50
N GLY A 24 -4.62 5.02 20.21
CA GLY A 24 -5.48 5.72 19.25
C GLY A 24 -6.92 5.20 19.21
N SER A 25 -7.24 4.15 19.95
CA SER A 25 -8.58 3.53 19.97
C SER A 25 -9.68 4.51 20.35
N ALA A 26 -9.48 5.36 21.35
CA ALA A 26 -10.45 6.37 21.77
C ALA A 26 -10.80 7.36 20.64
N LEU A 27 -9.82 7.73 19.82
CA LEU A 27 -10.05 8.58 18.65
C LEU A 27 -10.85 7.82 17.57
N ARG A 28 -10.54 6.55 17.35
CA ARG A 28 -11.27 5.68 16.42
C ARG A 28 -12.72 5.48 16.86
N GLU A 29 -12.96 5.26 18.14
CA GLU A 29 -14.29 5.12 18.71
C GLU A 29 -15.10 6.41 18.55
N TYR A 30 -14.50 7.57 18.85
CA TYR A 30 -15.15 8.87 18.66
C TYR A 30 -15.62 9.08 17.20
N PHE A 31 -14.81 8.66 16.22
CA PHE A 31 -15.13 8.80 14.79
C PHE A 31 -15.83 7.58 14.18
N ALA A 32 -16.13 6.52 14.94
CA ALA A 32 -16.69 5.29 14.40
C ALA A 32 -17.98 5.50 13.58
N PRO A 33 -18.95 6.36 14.01
CA PRO A 33 -20.15 6.60 13.22
C PRO A 33 -19.86 7.26 11.86
N LEU A 34 -18.89 8.18 11.82
CA LEU A 34 -18.49 8.87 10.59
C LEU A 34 -17.76 7.90 9.65
N GLU A 35 -16.90 7.05 10.20
CA GLU A 35 -16.19 6.04 9.41
C GLU A 35 -17.16 5.08 8.72
N GLU A 36 -18.20 4.63 9.44
CA GLU A 36 -19.25 3.77 8.88
C GLU A 36 -19.96 4.45 7.71
N TRP A 37 -20.37 5.71 7.90
CA TRP A 37 -21.03 6.49 6.86
C TRP A 37 -20.13 6.66 5.62
N LEU A 38 -18.85 7.03 5.81
CA LEU A 38 -17.90 7.19 4.71
C LEU A 38 -17.69 5.89 3.93
N ARG A 39 -17.68 4.74 4.61
CA ARG A 39 -17.55 3.44 3.94
C ARG A 39 -18.73 3.15 3.03
N GLN A 40 -19.95 3.41 3.51
CA GLN A 40 -21.17 3.23 2.73
C GLN A 40 -21.22 4.19 1.55
N GLU A 41 -20.84 5.45 1.77
CA GLU A 41 -20.86 6.48 0.73
C GLU A 41 -19.86 6.16 -0.38
N ASN A 42 -18.61 5.79 -0.05
CA ASN A 42 -17.60 5.40 -1.04
C ASN A 42 -18.06 4.23 -1.92
N LEU A 43 -18.79 3.25 -1.33
CA LEU A 43 -19.37 2.14 -2.08
C LEU A 43 -20.53 2.61 -2.99
N ARG A 44 -21.37 3.53 -2.49
CA ARG A 44 -22.50 4.09 -3.23
C ARG A 44 -22.06 4.91 -4.45
N THR A 45 -20.99 5.69 -4.31
CA THR A 45 -20.44 6.55 -5.36
C THR A 45 -19.37 5.86 -6.20
N ASN A 46 -18.93 4.66 -5.80
CA ASN A 46 -17.85 3.90 -6.43
C ASN A 46 -16.53 4.70 -6.50
N GLU A 47 -16.21 5.37 -5.39
CA GLU A 47 -14.99 6.16 -5.23
C GLU A 47 -13.77 5.28 -4.94
N TYR A 48 -12.62 5.68 -5.49
CA TYR A 48 -11.36 5.01 -5.22
C TYR A 48 -10.83 5.42 -3.84
N VAL A 49 -10.71 4.44 -2.92
CA VAL A 49 -10.16 4.64 -1.59
C VAL A 49 -8.68 4.31 -1.57
N GLY A 50 -7.86 5.34 -1.37
CA GLY A 50 -6.40 5.22 -1.34
C GLY A 50 -5.76 6.43 -2.02
N TRP A 51 -4.46 6.33 -2.28
CA TRP A 51 -3.71 7.34 -3.01
C TRP A 51 -2.89 6.64 -4.08
N ASN A 52 -2.91 7.20 -5.29
CA ASN A 52 -1.95 6.82 -6.32
C ASN A 52 -0.72 7.72 -6.17
N TYR A 53 0.44 7.12 -6.03
CA TYR A 53 1.69 7.87 -6.01
C TYR A 53 2.07 8.22 -7.45
N ASP A 54 1.87 9.48 -7.84
CA ASP A 54 2.14 9.97 -9.20
C ASP A 54 3.65 10.01 -9.53
N GLY A 55 4.54 9.84 -8.55
CA GLY A 55 5.99 9.76 -8.79
C GLY A 55 6.66 11.03 -9.31
N ASP A 56 5.89 12.06 -9.67
CA ASP A 56 6.38 13.22 -10.42
C ASP A 56 7.01 14.31 -9.55
N TYR A 57 6.85 14.25 -8.22
CA TYR A 57 7.38 15.29 -7.31
C TYR A 57 8.91 15.43 -7.35
N CYS A 58 9.65 14.40 -7.77
CA CYS A 58 11.11 14.46 -7.96
C CYS A 58 11.54 14.28 -9.42
N LYS A 59 10.61 13.92 -10.32
CA LYS A 59 10.93 13.56 -11.71
C LYS A 59 11.39 14.79 -12.50
N ARG A 60 10.73 15.95 -12.32
CA ARG A 60 11.16 17.19 -12.99
C ARG A 60 12.57 17.64 -12.58
N SER A 61 12.91 17.54 -11.29
CA SER A 61 14.24 17.93 -10.78
C SER A 61 15.33 16.94 -11.19
N ILE A 62 15.04 15.64 -11.19
CA ILE A 62 15.95 14.58 -11.64
C ILE A 62 16.20 14.67 -13.16
N GLU A 63 15.16 14.88 -13.96
CA GLU A 63 15.26 15.07 -15.42
C GLU A 63 16.05 16.34 -15.76
N THR A 64 15.80 17.45 -15.05
CA THR A 64 16.53 18.72 -15.26
C THR A 64 18.00 18.60 -14.85
N ALA A 65 18.31 17.79 -13.84
CA ALA A 65 19.69 17.56 -13.37
C ALA A 65 20.45 16.49 -14.18
N GLY A 66 19.80 15.81 -15.14
CA GLY A 66 20.44 14.77 -15.96
C GLY A 66 20.92 13.55 -15.18
N LEU A 67 20.33 13.27 -14.02
CA LEU A 67 20.73 12.16 -13.15
C LEU A 67 20.03 10.86 -13.57
N GLN A 68 20.79 9.79 -13.79
CA GLN A 68 20.24 8.44 -14.00
C GLN A 68 19.96 7.80 -12.64
N ILE A 69 18.70 7.61 -12.29
CA ILE A 69 18.31 6.91 -11.06
C ILE A 69 17.93 5.47 -11.42
N PHE A 70 18.70 4.50 -10.91
CA PHE A 70 18.34 3.09 -10.96
C PHE A 70 17.49 2.73 -9.73
N GLY A 71 16.18 2.61 -9.94
CA GLY A 71 15.21 2.20 -8.93
C GLY A 71 13.79 2.35 -9.49
N GLY A 72 13.12 1.24 -9.77
CA GLY A 72 11.79 1.23 -10.37
C GLY A 72 10.68 1.68 -9.42
N TYR A 73 9.56 2.10 -10.00
CA TYR A 73 8.31 2.44 -9.30
C TYR A 73 7.86 1.27 -8.40
N TYR A 74 7.68 1.51 -7.12
CA TYR A 74 7.04 0.54 -6.22
C TYR A 74 5.61 0.30 -6.70
N ASN A 75 5.27 -0.99 -6.90
CA ASN A 75 4.08 -1.55 -7.60
C ASN A 75 4.28 -1.99 -9.06
N GLY A 76 5.52 -2.14 -9.53
CA GLY A 76 5.81 -2.98 -10.70
C GLY A 76 5.82 -4.46 -10.36
N GLY A 77 4.65 -5.08 -10.15
CA GLY A 77 4.56 -6.54 -10.15
C GLY A 77 4.93 -7.04 -11.56
N MET A 78 6.06 -7.74 -11.70
CA MET A 78 6.47 -8.36 -12.96
C MET A 78 5.38 -9.36 -13.38
N GLY A 79 4.54 -8.97 -14.33
CA GLY A 79 3.45 -9.81 -14.82
C GLY A 79 4.02 -11.09 -15.43
N LEU A 80 3.80 -12.23 -14.76
CA LEU A 80 4.16 -13.56 -15.24
C LEU A 80 3.35 -14.02 -16.48
N GLY A 81 2.61 -13.12 -17.11
CA GLY A 81 1.71 -13.42 -18.24
C GLY A 81 2.45 -13.90 -19.49
N SER A 82 3.70 -13.48 -19.70
CA SER A 82 4.48 -13.85 -20.89
C SER A 82 4.92 -15.32 -20.88
N SER A 83 5.00 -15.94 -19.70
CA SER A 83 5.56 -17.29 -19.53
C SER A 83 4.61 -18.38 -20.03
N ILE A 84 3.31 -18.25 -19.77
CA ILE A 84 2.30 -19.28 -20.09
C ILE A 84 2.13 -19.44 -21.61
N TYR A 85 2.13 -18.33 -22.37
CA TYR A 85 2.02 -18.39 -23.83
C TYR A 85 3.23 -19.10 -24.45
N LEU A 86 4.44 -18.84 -23.94
CA LEU A 86 5.66 -19.51 -24.41
C LEU A 86 5.63 -21.00 -24.11
N TYR A 87 5.19 -21.43 -22.92
CA TYR A 87 5.02 -22.85 -22.60
C TYR A 87 3.95 -23.52 -23.45
N SER A 88 2.83 -22.84 -23.72
CA SER A 88 1.79 -23.39 -24.59
C SER A 88 2.28 -23.59 -26.03
N LEU A 89 3.11 -22.67 -26.53
CA LEU A 89 3.67 -22.73 -27.87
C LEU A 89 4.75 -23.81 -28.00
N THR A 90 5.58 -24.02 -26.97
CA THR A 90 6.58 -25.10 -26.96
C THR A 90 5.93 -26.47 -26.87
N LEU A 91 4.85 -26.61 -26.09
CA LEU A 91 4.08 -27.85 -26.03
C LEU A 91 3.41 -28.16 -27.38
N LEU A 92 2.78 -27.16 -28.01
CA LEU A 92 2.08 -27.36 -29.28
C LEU A 92 3.05 -27.77 -30.41
N THR A 93 4.22 -27.12 -30.47
CA THR A 93 5.26 -27.43 -31.45
C THR A 93 5.89 -28.80 -31.21
N SER A 94 6.08 -29.20 -29.95
CA SER A 94 6.60 -30.53 -29.60
C SER A 94 5.65 -31.68 -29.99
N SER A 95 4.34 -31.51 -29.77
CA SER A 95 3.33 -32.50 -30.22
C SER A 95 3.29 -32.60 -31.74
N PHE A 96 3.38 -31.46 -32.45
CA PHE A 96 3.37 -31.46 -33.91
C PHE A 96 4.59 -32.17 -34.51
N LEU A 97 5.78 -31.94 -33.94
CA LEU A 97 7.00 -32.65 -34.34
C LEU A 97 6.89 -34.15 -34.08
N SER A 98 6.32 -34.56 -32.93
CA SER A 98 6.17 -35.98 -32.59
C SER A 98 5.21 -36.75 -33.51
N LEU A 99 4.20 -36.08 -34.08
CA LEU A 99 3.29 -36.69 -35.07
C LEU A 99 3.92 -36.82 -36.47
N GLN A 100 4.96 -36.04 -36.78
CA GLN A 100 5.60 -36.06 -38.10
C GLN A 100 6.73 -37.11 -38.22
N PHE A 101 7.09 -37.75 -37.11
CA PHE A 101 8.07 -38.84 -37.03
C PHE A 101 7.44 -40.22 -36.76
N PHE A 102 6.15 -40.39 -37.05
CA PHE A 102 5.46 -41.69 -37.11
C PHE A 102 4.88 -41.94 -38.50
#